data_AF-B2GHC4-F1
#
_entry.id   AF-B2GHC4-F1
#
_cell.length_a   1.000
_cell.length_b   1.000
_cell.length_c   1.000
_cell.angle_alpha   90.00
_cell.angle_beta   90.00
_cell.angle_gamma   90.00
#
_symmetry.space_group_name_H-M   'P 1'
#
loop_
_entity.id
_entity.type
_entity.pdbx_description
1 polymer ?
#
loop_
_entity_poly.entity_id
_entity_poly.type
_entity_poly.pdbx_seq_one_letter_code
_entity_poly.pdbx_strand_id
1 'polypeptide(L)'
;MTPARTTRRGFIALAAVTAVGVTASCAPGGAPAPRDPAPSALERRQVWAHMVPQGLPLAADPDVHYGSERPLSLAPAGTGYERLVADQLTQARAAGLTGMQILLLDGVNSGTDFVADWMSAADPSWRNSSSAGFSVAPCLQVSSLRRATSMVEQYAAAAAEHPSAARSGDALVVWVYNARSLSPGDWNTLRGTLHDRGTDVFLVAELKTQASQHGDTLDTSLVDPYAGSFDALWLFEDKETEVLHDVVSWAAAHDLPFAGGSLPGYDRQTAHGGYVDARGTELWRRHLESQLAAHPAWLTAVTWNDAVEHTSVQPTTDWGRTRADLLAHHSAVFRGAAQADSEARAYASSPQYLLAGRELLVEGLVINHGHTAVRVRTRVTSAAGRTLAEAVSEPVAAGGVTAAVVERTLDLRGGEHVVAVVDLLDEKGARTAGVRGAPVVVYDEADPAVPSPDRRRYYSLGSHETTDFSGVARLERGEGPGPSGMHVTTTRAVRSVELLHNTWPAGLALDATGVGYEDPPGSIVGGQEVSTVPGGFTIARVVTHEGRIAYSAPVHHGASGG
;
A
#
# COMPACT_ATOMS: atom_id res chain seq x y z
N MET A 1 -21.67 24.36 28.85
CA MET A 1 -22.04 22.96 28.58
C MET A 1 -21.40 22.57 27.27
N THR A 2 -20.30 21.83 27.36
CA THR A 2 -19.50 21.35 26.23
C THR A 2 -20.25 20.20 25.57
N PRO A 3 -20.53 20.21 24.25
CA PRO A 3 -21.20 19.09 23.62
C PRO A 3 -20.22 17.91 23.54
N ALA A 4 -20.71 16.75 23.97
CA ALA A 4 -19.99 15.49 23.93
C ALA A 4 -19.60 15.15 22.49
N ARG A 5 -18.29 15.03 22.23
CA ARG A 5 -17.75 14.40 21.01
C ARG A 5 -18.19 12.94 21.04
N THR A 6 -19.21 12.63 20.24
CA THR A 6 -19.68 11.26 19.97
C THR A 6 -18.49 10.44 19.47
N THR A 7 -18.28 9.30 20.10
CA THR A 7 -17.24 8.32 19.80
C THR A 7 -17.34 7.84 18.35
N ARG A 8 -16.50 8.40 17.47
CA ARG A 8 -16.19 7.93 16.11
C ARG A 8 -15.43 6.59 16.18
N ARG A 9 -16.08 5.48 16.51
CA ARG A 9 -15.44 4.14 16.49
C ARG A 9 -16.44 3.06 16.13
N GLY A 10 -16.58 2.82 14.83
CA GLY A 10 -17.04 1.55 14.30
C GLY A 10 -16.03 1.11 13.26
N PHE A 11 -15.09 0.24 13.64
CA PHE A 11 -14.34 -0.56 12.68
C PHE A 11 -15.33 -1.55 12.07
N ILE A 12 -15.77 -1.27 10.84
CA ILE A 12 -16.66 -2.16 10.11
C ILE A 12 -15.81 -2.84 9.04
N ALA A 13 -15.74 -4.16 9.12
CA ALA A 13 -15.12 -5.01 8.12
C ALA A 13 -15.69 -4.68 6.74
N LEU A 14 -14.83 -4.63 5.72
CA LEU A 14 -15.22 -4.59 4.31
C LEU A 14 -15.88 -5.94 3.97
N ALA A 15 -17.12 -6.12 4.42
CA ALA A 15 -17.94 -7.27 4.13
C ALA A 15 -18.21 -7.29 2.62
N ALA A 16 -17.99 -8.47 2.02
CA ALA A 16 -18.19 -8.74 0.62
C ALA A 16 -19.50 -8.12 0.12
N VAL A 17 -19.40 -7.20 -0.85
CA VAL A 17 -20.55 -6.83 -1.67
C VAL A 17 -20.80 -8.03 -2.58
N THR A 18 -21.78 -8.85 -2.19
CA THR A 18 -22.37 -9.88 -3.04
C THR A 18 -22.79 -9.26 -4.38
N ALA A 19 -22.58 -10.01 -5.46
CA ALA A 19 -23.00 -9.65 -6.80
C ALA A 19 -24.51 -9.35 -6.84
N VAL A 20 -24.87 -8.08 -6.76
CA VAL A 20 -26.23 -7.63 -7.07
C VAL A 20 -26.31 -7.50 -8.58
N GLY A 21 -26.96 -8.46 -9.23
CA GLY A 21 -27.37 -8.32 -10.61
C GLY A 21 -28.35 -7.16 -10.71
N VAL A 22 -27.92 -6.03 -11.29
CA VAL A 22 -28.78 -4.89 -11.55
C VAL A 22 -29.31 -5.02 -12.97
N THR A 23 -30.63 -5.22 -13.09
CA THR A 23 -31.33 -5.01 -14.37
C THR A 23 -31.40 -3.51 -14.63
N ALA A 24 -30.69 -3.04 -15.64
CA ALA A 24 -30.75 -1.65 -16.10
C ALA A 24 -32.18 -1.30 -16.54
N SER A 25 -32.79 -0.31 -15.88
CA SER A 25 -34.03 0.32 -16.35
C SER A 25 -33.64 1.52 -17.20
N CYS A 26 -33.85 1.41 -18.52
CA CYS A 26 -33.64 2.51 -19.46
C CYS A 26 -34.77 3.54 -19.30
N ALA A 27 -34.56 4.57 -18.48
CA ALA A 27 -35.35 5.80 -18.56
C ALA A 27 -34.72 6.73 -19.63
N PRO A 28 -35.52 7.39 -20.48
CA PRO A 28 -35.00 8.32 -21.48
C PRO A 28 -34.37 9.54 -20.78
N GLY A 29 -33.04 9.66 -20.88
CA GLY A 29 -32.26 10.73 -20.28
C GLY A 29 -32.52 12.08 -20.95
N GLY A 30 -32.69 13.12 -20.13
CA GLY A 30 -32.64 14.51 -20.58
C GLY A 30 -31.29 14.85 -21.22
N ALA A 31 -31.28 15.90 -22.04
CA ALA A 31 -30.07 16.36 -22.73
C ALA A 31 -28.94 16.59 -21.70
N PRO A 32 -27.68 16.20 -22.03
CA PRO A 32 -26.54 16.46 -21.18
C PRO A 32 -26.42 17.97 -20.93
N ALA A 33 -26.19 18.35 -19.67
CA ALA A 33 -25.88 19.73 -19.33
C ALA A 33 -24.65 20.18 -20.14
N PRO A 34 -24.63 21.42 -20.67
CA PRO A 34 -23.53 21.90 -21.47
C PRO A 34 -22.21 21.81 -20.69
N ARG A 35 -21.26 21.08 -21.27
CA ARG A 35 -19.85 21.09 -20.86
C ARG A 35 -19.24 22.33 -21.47
N ASP A 36 -19.05 23.40 -20.69
CA ASP A 36 -18.00 24.34 -21.07
C ASP A 36 -16.69 23.56 -20.99
N PRO A 37 -15.89 23.48 -22.08
CA PRO A 37 -14.61 22.81 -22.01
C PRO A 37 -13.77 23.57 -20.98
N ALA A 38 -13.55 22.96 -19.82
CA ALA A 38 -12.73 23.60 -18.80
C ALA A 38 -11.32 23.80 -19.38
N PRO A 39 -10.76 25.02 -19.28
CA PRO A 39 -9.39 25.28 -19.69
C PRO A 39 -8.46 24.38 -18.85
N SER A 40 -7.48 23.75 -19.50
CA SER A 40 -6.29 23.16 -18.88
C SER A 40 -6.47 22.16 -17.72
N ALA A 41 -7.61 21.45 -17.60
CA ALA A 41 -8.10 20.63 -16.46
C ALA A 41 -7.14 19.71 -15.66
N LEU A 42 -5.88 19.60 -16.05
CA LEU A 42 -4.79 18.85 -15.44
C LEU A 42 -3.58 19.76 -15.12
N GLU A 43 -3.83 20.98 -14.63
CA GLU A 43 -2.82 22.06 -14.54
C GLU A 43 -1.56 21.69 -13.74
N ARG A 44 -1.57 20.56 -13.03
CA ARG A 44 -0.42 20.05 -12.29
C ARG A 44 -0.31 18.54 -12.50
N ARG A 45 0.91 18.09 -12.80
CA ARG A 45 1.31 16.67 -12.73
C ARG A 45 1.22 16.19 -11.27
N GLN A 46 0.01 15.89 -10.82
CA GLN A 46 -0.25 15.45 -9.45
C GLN A 46 -0.02 13.94 -9.31
N VAL A 47 0.48 13.56 -8.15
CA VAL A 47 0.59 12.16 -7.74
C VAL A 47 -0.33 11.94 -6.54
N TRP A 48 -1.27 11.03 -6.71
CA TRP A 48 -2.32 10.69 -5.77
C TRP A 48 -2.08 9.32 -5.15
N ALA A 49 -2.73 9.06 -4.02
CA ALA A 49 -2.97 7.70 -3.56
C ALA A 49 -4.40 7.55 -3.06
N HIS A 50 -4.97 6.36 -3.23
CA HIS A 50 -6.21 5.95 -2.60
C HIS A 50 -5.96 5.57 -1.14
N MET A 51 -6.66 6.19 -0.19
CA MET A 51 -6.51 5.92 1.24
C MET A 51 -7.82 5.38 1.82
N VAL A 52 -7.70 4.29 2.57
CA VAL A 52 -8.78 3.70 3.36
C VAL A 52 -8.69 4.21 4.80
N PRO A 53 -9.67 4.97 5.32
CA PRO A 53 -9.58 5.53 6.67
C PRO A 53 -9.43 4.49 7.79
N GLN A 54 -9.94 3.29 7.54
CA GLN A 54 -9.82 2.14 8.44
C GLN A 54 -8.37 1.67 8.60
N GLY A 55 -7.49 1.94 7.63
CA GLY A 55 -6.07 1.60 7.67
C GLY A 55 -5.19 2.60 8.43
N LEU A 56 -5.78 3.53 9.19
CA LEU A 56 -5.00 4.50 9.98
C LEU A 56 -4.28 3.82 11.15
N PRO A 57 -3.08 4.30 11.53
CA PRO A 57 -2.17 3.64 12.46
C PRO A 57 -2.63 3.73 13.93
N LEU A 58 -3.75 3.11 14.25
CA LEU A 58 -4.33 3.05 15.59
C LEU A 58 -3.96 1.73 16.27
N ALA A 59 -3.22 1.78 17.38
CA ALA A 59 -3.16 0.66 18.33
C ALA A 59 -4.28 0.70 19.37
N ALA A 60 -5.25 1.61 19.21
CA ALA A 60 -6.18 2.02 20.25
C ALA A 60 -7.42 1.12 20.40
N ASP A 61 -7.52 0.07 19.61
CA ASP A 61 -8.63 -0.89 19.66
C ASP A 61 -8.06 -2.29 19.92
N PRO A 62 -8.30 -2.89 21.10
CA PRO A 62 -7.83 -4.23 21.41
C PRO A 62 -8.40 -5.28 20.45
N ASP A 63 -9.46 -4.96 19.70
CA ASP A 63 -10.09 -5.86 18.73
C ASP A 63 -9.50 -5.71 17.31
N VAL A 64 -8.59 -4.75 17.07
CA VAL A 64 -7.93 -4.56 15.77
C VAL A 64 -6.53 -5.16 15.79
N HIS A 65 -6.43 -6.38 15.28
CA HIS A 65 -5.15 -7.05 15.07
C HIS A 65 -4.70 -6.87 13.61
N TYR A 66 -3.55 -6.26 13.39
CA TYR A 66 -2.92 -6.31 12.07
C TYR A 66 -2.28 -7.68 11.84
N GLY A 67 -2.03 -8.06 10.58
CA GLY A 67 -1.15 -9.17 10.25
C GLY A 67 0.34 -8.84 10.50
N SER A 68 1.25 -9.59 9.86
CA SER A 68 2.69 -9.25 9.86
C SER A 68 2.96 -7.87 9.29
N GLU A 69 2.21 -7.48 8.27
CA GLU A 69 2.31 -6.16 7.65
C GLU A 69 1.45 -5.13 8.40
N ARG A 70 2.08 -4.09 8.94
CA ARG A 70 1.41 -2.95 9.57
C ARG A 70 2.15 -1.64 9.28
N PRO A 71 1.51 -0.46 9.43
CA PRO A 71 2.18 0.82 9.22
C PRO A 71 3.40 0.97 10.14
N LEU A 72 4.53 1.46 9.62
CA LEU A 72 5.70 1.78 10.47
C LEU A 72 5.40 2.91 11.47
N SER A 73 4.41 3.74 11.18
CA SER A 73 3.88 4.74 12.10
C SER A 73 2.82 4.23 13.06
N LEU A 74 2.66 2.90 13.24
CA LEU A 74 1.73 2.37 14.24
C LEU A 74 1.97 3.07 15.58
N ALA A 75 0.94 3.76 16.08
CA ALA A 75 1.04 4.64 17.22
C ALA A 75 0.35 4.02 18.44
N PRO A 76 0.84 4.26 19.67
CA PRO A 76 0.22 3.77 20.88
C PRO A 76 -1.24 4.19 21.04
N ALA A 77 -2.00 3.39 21.79
CA ALA A 77 -3.35 3.70 22.20
C ALA A 77 -3.42 5.09 22.85
N GLY A 78 -4.43 5.88 22.49
CA GLY A 78 -4.61 7.25 23.00
C GLY A 78 -3.88 8.34 22.21
N THR A 79 -3.10 7.99 21.18
CA THR A 79 -2.55 9.00 20.26
C THR A 79 -3.68 9.78 19.58
N GLY A 80 -3.62 11.11 19.64
CA GLY A 80 -4.66 11.99 19.09
C GLY A 80 -4.77 11.86 17.57
N TYR A 81 -6.00 11.77 17.07
CA TYR A 81 -6.29 11.54 15.64
C TYR A 81 -5.61 12.55 14.70
N GLU A 82 -5.63 13.84 15.06
CA GLU A 82 -4.99 14.92 14.29
C GLU A 82 -3.49 14.67 14.08
N ARG A 83 -2.79 14.13 15.09
CA ARG A 83 -1.38 13.78 14.99
C ARG A 83 -1.16 12.60 14.03
N LEU A 84 -2.04 11.59 14.05
CA LEU A 84 -1.95 10.46 13.14
C LEU A 84 -2.08 10.90 11.68
N VAL A 85 -3.02 11.79 11.40
CA VAL A 85 -3.21 12.38 10.07
C VAL A 85 -1.97 13.19 9.66
N ALA A 86 -1.43 14.03 10.54
CA ALA A 86 -0.23 14.82 10.25
C ALA A 86 1.01 13.95 9.97
N ASP A 87 1.19 12.87 10.73
CA ASP A 87 2.28 11.91 10.53
C ASP A 87 2.13 11.18 9.18
N GLN A 88 0.91 10.76 8.83
CA GLN A 88 0.58 10.14 7.55
C GLN A 88 0.81 11.09 6.36
N LEU A 89 0.38 12.35 6.48
CA LEU A 89 0.63 13.36 5.47
C LEU A 89 2.14 13.60 5.24
N THR A 90 2.92 13.60 6.33
CA THR A 90 4.38 13.75 6.24
C THR A 90 5.00 12.59 5.47
N GLN A 91 4.58 11.35 5.76
CA GLN A 91 5.04 10.16 5.03
C GLN A 91 4.59 10.17 3.57
N ALA A 92 3.34 10.53 3.30
CA ALA A 92 2.79 10.64 1.94
C ALA A 92 3.62 11.61 1.09
N ARG A 93 3.93 12.80 1.62
CA ARG A 93 4.78 13.78 0.93
C ARG A 93 6.20 13.26 0.72
N ALA A 94 6.78 12.54 1.69
CA ALA A 94 8.09 11.92 1.54
C ALA A 94 8.09 10.81 0.48
N ALA A 95 6.98 10.10 0.29
CA ALA A 95 6.75 9.14 -0.79
C ALA A 95 6.46 9.82 -2.15
N GLY A 96 6.58 11.14 -2.23
CA GLY A 96 6.37 11.91 -3.45
C GLY A 96 4.92 12.22 -3.77
N LEU A 97 3.95 11.93 -2.89
CA LEU A 97 2.55 12.27 -3.12
C LEU A 97 2.32 13.79 -3.03
N THR A 98 1.45 14.28 -3.91
CA THR A 98 0.93 15.65 -3.92
C THR A 98 -0.58 15.70 -3.68
N GLY A 99 -1.23 14.56 -3.60
CA GLY A 99 -2.63 14.48 -3.25
C GLY A 99 -3.01 13.15 -2.60
N MET A 100 -4.15 13.16 -1.92
CA MET A 100 -4.77 11.97 -1.34
C MET A 100 -6.27 11.96 -1.63
N GLN A 101 -6.78 10.83 -2.11
CA GLN A 101 -8.20 10.59 -2.22
C GLN A 101 -8.66 9.64 -1.10
N ILE A 102 -9.64 10.10 -0.32
CA ILE A 102 -10.07 9.46 0.94
C ILE A 102 -11.35 8.67 0.71
N LEU A 103 -11.33 7.36 0.90
CA LEU A 103 -12.51 6.51 0.74
C LEU A 103 -13.62 6.90 1.72
N LEU A 104 -14.81 7.18 1.18
CA LEU A 104 -16.03 7.39 1.92
C LEU A 104 -17.09 6.38 1.47
N LEU A 105 -17.60 5.61 2.44
CA LEU A 105 -18.56 4.56 2.21
C LEU A 105 -19.98 5.03 2.57
N ASP A 106 -20.92 4.85 1.63
CA ASP A 106 -22.34 5.10 1.88
C ASP A 106 -22.85 4.31 3.09
N GLY A 107 -23.60 4.99 3.96
CA GLY A 107 -24.13 4.43 5.21
C GLY A 107 -23.11 4.29 6.35
N VAL A 108 -21.81 4.53 6.10
CA VAL A 108 -20.75 4.44 7.13
C VAL A 108 -20.17 5.81 7.46
N ASN A 109 -19.87 6.62 6.44
CA ASN A 109 -19.20 7.91 6.58
C ASN A 109 -20.04 9.05 5.99
N SER A 110 -19.82 10.25 6.52
CA SER A 110 -20.31 11.51 5.95
C SER A 110 -19.29 12.09 4.96
N GLY A 111 -19.70 13.09 4.16
CA GLY A 111 -18.86 13.74 3.16
C GLY A 111 -17.66 14.52 3.72
N THR A 112 -17.63 14.78 5.03
CA THR A 112 -16.53 15.47 5.71
C THR A 112 -15.68 14.55 6.58
N ASP A 113 -16.13 13.32 6.86
CA ASP A 113 -15.40 12.43 7.76
C ASP A 113 -14.02 12.10 7.18
N PHE A 114 -12.99 12.31 8.01
CA PHE A 114 -11.58 12.19 7.66
C PHE A 114 -11.08 13.19 6.62
N VAL A 115 -11.86 13.53 5.59
CA VAL A 115 -11.52 14.49 4.52
C VAL A 115 -11.19 15.86 5.12
N ALA A 116 -12.03 16.39 6.01
CA ALA A 116 -11.79 17.70 6.64
C ALA A 116 -10.54 17.71 7.55
N ASP A 117 -10.28 16.60 8.24
CA ASP A 117 -9.11 16.45 9.10
C ASP A 117 -7.82 16.41 8.26
N TRP A 118 -7.85 15.70 7.12
CA TRP A 118 -6.75 15.67 6.15
C TRP A 118 -6.52 17.02 5.47
N MET A 119 -7.59 17.73 5.09
CA MET A 119 -7.50 19.09 4.57
C MET A 119 -6.86 20.04 5.59
N SER A 120 -7.32 20.00 6.83
CA SER A 120 -6.75 20.81 7.93
C SER A 120 -5.26 20.56 8.12
N ALA A 121 -4.82 19.30 8.06
CA ALA A 121 -3.40 18.94 8.13
C ALA A 121 -2.60 19.38 6.88
N ALA A 122 -3.24 19.42 5.71
CA ALA A 122 -2.62 19.77 4.43
C ALA A 122 -2.55 21.28 4.17
N ASP A 123 -3.45 22.09 4.73
CA ASP A 123 -3.52 23.54 4.53
C ASP A 123 -2.20 24.29 4.74
N PRO A 124 -1.37 23.98 5.77
CA PRO A 124 -0.07 24.64 5.93
C PRO A 124 0.84 24.50 4.71
N SER A 125 0.71 23.43 3.91
CA SER A 125 1.51 23.25 2.68
C SER A 125 1.15 24.26 1.57
N TRP A 126 -0.02 24.90 1.67
CA TRP A 126 -0.52 25.91 0.72
C TRP A 126 -0.22 27.34 1.13
N ARG A 127 0.20 27.59 2.38
CA ARG A 127 0.33 28.95 2.92
C ARG A 127 1.61 29.69 2.47
N ASN A 128 2.64 28.99 2.02
CA ASN A 128 4.00 29.57 1.91
C ASN A 128 4.87 29.08 0.73
N SER A 129 4.34 28.55 -0.37
CA SER A 129 5.22 27.81 -1.30
C SER A 129 5.23 28.24 -2.76
N SER A 130 6.45 28.33 -3.27
CA SER A 130 6.86 28.20 -4.68
C SER A 130 6.69 26.77 -5.23
N SER A 131 5.95 25.90 -4.53
CA SER A 131 5.69 24.50 -4.88
C SER A 131 4.18 24.22 -4.86
N ALA A 132 3.72 23.19 -5.58
CA ALA A 132 2.33 22.76 -5.46
C ALA A 132 2.05 22.24 -4.04
N GLY A 133 1.00 22.74 -3.38
CA GLY A 133 0.55 22.23 -2.08
C GLY A 133 -0.04 20.81 -2.19
N PHE A 134 -0.34 20.20 -1.05
CA PHE A 134 -0.93 18.85 -0.98
C PHE A 134 -2.45 18.92 -1.09
N SER A 135 -3.04 18.27 -2.10
CA SER A 135 -4.48 18.26 -2.36
C SER A 135 -5.21 17.12 -1.65
N VAL A 136 -6.44 17.35 -1.21
CA VAL A 136 -7.27 16.31 -0.59
C VAL A 136 -8.64 16.30 -1.26
N ALA A 137 -9.13 15.10 -1.61
CA ALA A 137 -10.44 14.89 -2.21
C ALA A 137 -11.14 13.68 -1.59
N PRO A 138 -12.48 13.62 -1.58
CA PRO A 138 -13.19 12.39 -1.27
C PRO A 138 -13.13 11.40 -2.44
N CYS A 139 -13.18 10.11 -2.12
CA CYS A 139 -13.45 9.01 -3.03
C CYS A 139 -14.74 8.30 -2.62
N LEU A 140 -15.80 8.50 -3.41
CA LEU A 140 -17.13 8.04 -3.06
C LEU A 140 -17.37 6.61 -3.53
N GLN A 141 -17.79 5.74 -2.60
CA GLN A 141 -18.45 4.48 -2.93
C GLN A 141 -19.90 4.56 -2.48
N VAL A 142 -20.80 4.76 -3.44
CA VAL A 142 -22.19 5.17 -3.19
C VAL A 142 -23.19 4.29 -3.94
N SER A 143 -24.36 4.10 -3.33
CA SER A 143 -25.43 3.24 -3.87
C SER A 143 -26.69 3.99 -4.29
N SER A 144 -26.76 5.30 -4.03
CA SER A 144 -27.90 6.14 -4.44
C SER A 144 -27.49 7.58 -4.78
N LEU A 145 -28.18 8.16 -5.76
CA LEU A 145 -28.06 9.57 -6.16
C LEU A 145 -28.14 10.52 -4.96
N ARG A 146 -29.17 10.37 -4.11
CA ARG A 146 -29.39 11.23 -2.94
C ARG A 146 -28.19 11.23 -1.99
N ARG A 147 -27.55 10.08 -1.78
CA ARG A 147 -26.39 9.97 -0.90
C ARG A 147 -25.14 10.57 -1.54
N ALA A 148 -24.91 10.28 -2.81
CA ALA A 148 -23.83 10.89 -3.59
C ALA A 148 -23.91 12.43 -3.54
N THR A 149 -25.08 13.01 -3.85
CA THR A 149 -25.29 14.47 -3.78
C THR A 149 -25.02 14.99 -2.37
N SER A 150 -25.61 14.38 -1.34
CA SER A 150 -25.47 14.86 0.04
C SER A 150 -24.02 14.81 0.54
N MET A 151 -23.23 13.79 0.17
CA MET A 151 -21.83 13.70 0.55
C MET A 151 -20.98 14.75 -0.16
N VAL A 152 -21.25 15.02 -1.44
CA VAL A 152 -20.54 16.09 -2.16
C VAL A 152 -20.87 17.46 -1.60
N GLU A 153 -22.12 17.73 -1.21
CA GLU A 153 -22.50 19.00 -0.57
C GLU A 153 -21.78 19.21 0.78
N GLN A 154 -21.66 18.14 1.56
CA GLN A 154 -20.93 18.17 2.83
C GLN A 154 -19.45 18.45 2.60
N TYR A 155 -18.85 17.80 1.59
CA TYR A 155 -17.47 18.10 1.18
C TYR A 155 -17.32 19.56 0.72
N ALA A 156 -18.23 20.05 -0.13
CA ALA A 156 -18.18 21.41 -0.66
C ALA A 156 -18.26 22.47 0.46
N ALA A 157 -19.14 22.25 1.45
CA ALA A 157 -19.24 23.13 2.60
C ALA A 157 -17.94 23.20 3.41
N ALA A 158 -17.27 22.06 3.65
CA ALA A 158 -15.97 22.05 4.32
C ALA A 158 -14.86 22.67 3.43
N ALA A 159 -14.84 22.34 2.14
CA ALA A 159 -13.85 22.79 1.17
C ALA A 159 -13.77 24.31 1.00
N ALA A 160 -14.80 25.06 1.40
CA ALA A 160 -14.83 26.52 1.36
C ALA A 160 -13.77 27.18 2.28
N GLU A 161 -13.39 26.51 3.36
CA GLU A 161 -12.43 27.03 4.34
C GLU A 161 -11.01 26.50 4.13
N HIS A 162 -10.82 25.55 3.21
CA HIS A 162 -9.59 24.78 3.05
C HIS A 162 -8.94 25.00 1.66
N PRO A 163 -7.80 25.71 1.57
CA PRO A 163 -7.04 25.81 0.31
C PRO A 163 -6.52 24.46 -0.20
N SER A 164 -6.43 23.45 0.67
CA SER A 164 -6.02 22.10 0.29
C SER A 164 -7.11 21.25 -0.36
N ALA A 165 -8.38 21.69 -0.33
CA ALA A 165 -9.43 21.00 -1.08
C ALA A 165 -9.10 20.97 -2.58
N ALA A 166 -9.12 19.77 -3.14
CA ALA A 166 -8.71 19.52 -4.51
C ALA A 166 -9.65 20.19 -5.51
N ARG A 167 -9.07 20.89 -6.49
CA ARG A 167 -9.79 21.58 -7.55
C ARG A 167 -9.12 21.40 -8.91
N SER A 168 -9.94 21.38 -9.95
CA SER A 168 -9.55 21.55 -11.34
C SER A 168 -10.24 22.81 -11.87
N GLY A 169 -9.48 23.88 -12.10
CA GLY A 169 -10.04 25.23 -12.17
C GLY A 169 -10.79 25.57 -10.87
N ASP A 170 -12.06 25.99 -11.00
CA ASP A 170 -12.93 26.28 -9.85
C ASP A 170 -13.73 25.05 -9.37
N ALA A 171 -13.77 23.97 -10.16
CA ALA A 171 -14.56 22.78 -9.86
C ALA A 171 -13.88 21.90 -8.80
N LEU A 172 -14.65 21.42 -7.82
CA LEU A 172 -14.17 20.50 -6.79
C LEU A 172 -13.92 19.11 -7.37
N VAL A 173 -12.72 18.58 -7.14
CA VAL A 173 -12.39 17.21 -7.55
C VAL A 173 -13.07 16.21 -6.62
N VAL A 174 -13.78 15.25 -7.20
CA VAL A 174 -14.43 14.13 -6.49
C VAL A 174 -14.07 12.85 -7.21
N TRP A 175 -13.43 11.93 -6.48
CA TRP A 175 -13.14 10.60 -6.97
C TRP A 175 -14.36 9.70 -6.74
N VAL A 176 -14.56 8.74 -7.63
CA VAL A 176 -15.66 7.78 -7.55
C VAL A 176 -15.09 6.39 -7.71
N TYR A 177 -15.37 5.53 -6.73
CA TYR A 177 -15.07 4.10 -6.77
C TYR A 177 -16.32 3.32 -7.18
N ASN A 178 -16.19 2.38 -8.11
CA ASN A 178 -17.29 1.59 -8.65
C ASN A 178 -18.45 2.47 -9.16
N ALA A 179 -18.14 3.37 -10.10
CA ALA A 179 -19.06 4.40 -10.57
C ALA A 179 -20.33 3.83 -11.25
N ARG A 180 -20.26 2.59 -11.74
CA ARG A 180 -21.38 1.82 -12.31
C ARG A 180 -22.47 1.44 -11.29
N SER A 181 -22.27 1.72 -10.00
CA SER A 181 -23.32 1.57 -9.00
C SER A 181 -24.47 2.57 -9.17
N LEU A 182 -24.28 3.64 -9.95
CA LEU A 182 -25.34 4.57 -10.36
C LEU A 182 -25.41 4.64 -11.88
N SER A 183 -26.57 4.97 -12.43
CA SER A 183 -26.73 5.10 -13.88
C SER A 183 -26.05 6.38 -14.41
N PRO A 184 -25.72 6.46 -15.71
CA PRO A 184 -25.23 7.71 -16.33
C PRO A 184 -26.18 8.90 -16.09
N GLY A 185 -27.50 8.65 -16.09
CA GLY A 185 -28.52 9.65 -15.82
C GLY A 185 -28.51 10.16 -14.38
N ASP A 186 -28.20 9.30 -13.40
CA ASP A 186 -28.02 9.71 -12.01
C ASP A 186 -26.80 10.63 -11.86
N TRP A 187 -25.67 10.29 -12.49
CA TRP A 187 -24.47 11.15 -12.46
C TRP A 187 -24.71 12.52 -13.09
N ASN A 188 -25.43 12.56 -14.22
CA ASN A 188 -25.82 13.82 -14.85
C ASN A 188 -26.77 14.64 -13.96
N THR A 189 -27.73 13.97 -13.30
CA THR A 189 -28.66 14.62 -12.37
C THR A 189 -27.94 15.17 -11.14
N LEU A 190 -26.96 14.43 -10.61
CA LEU A 190 -26.11 14.88 -9.51
C LEU A 190 -25.37 16.15 -9.89
N ARG A 191 -24.68 16.15 -11.05
CA ARG A 191 -23.91 17.29 -11.54
C ARG A 191 -24.79 18.53 -11.72
N GLY A 192 -25.94 18.37 -12.38
CA GLY A 192 -26.90 19.47 -12.56
C GLY A 192 -27.42 20.01 -11.23
N THR A 193 -27.79 19.12 -10.30
CA THR A 193 -28.30 19.53 -8.97
C THR A 193 -27.26 20.31 -8.17
N LEU A 194 -25.98 19.92 -8.23
CA LEU A 194 -24.90 20.61 -7.54
C LEU A 194 -24.58 21.96 -8.21
N HIS A 195 -24.55 22.01 -9.53
CA HIS A 195 -24.35 23.24 -10.30
C HIS A 195 -25.44 24.28 -10.00
N ASP A 196 -26.72 23.87 -9.99
CA ASP A 196 -27.85 24.75 -9.63
C ASP A 196 -27.73 25.31 -8.20
N ARG A 197 -26.96 24.66 -7.34
CA ARG A 197 -26.64 25.08 -5.96
C ARG A 197 -25.31 25.83 -5.86
N GLY A 198 -24.66 26.15 -6.98
CA GLY A 198 -23.41 26.89 -7.06
C GLY A 198 -22.16 26.07 -6.74
N THR A 199 -22.22 24.74 -6.88
CA THR A 199 -21.06 23.85 -6.70
C THR A 199 -20.76 23.12 -8.00
N ASP A 200 -19.65 23.47 -8.65
CA ASP A 200 -19.11 22.73 -9.78
C ASP A 200 -18.23 21.58 -9.32
N VAL A 201 -18.30 20.45 -10.03
CA VAL A 201 -17.55 19.23 -9.71
C VAL A 201 -16.80 18.69 -10.91
N PHE A 202 -15.60 18.18 -10.65
CA PHE A 202 -14.77 17.43 -11.58
C PHE A 202 -14.73 15.96 -11.10
N LEU A 203 -15.41 15.08 -11.82
CA LEU A 203 -15.60 13.69 -11.42
C LEU A 203 -14.54 12.76 -12.04
N VAL A 204 -13.80 12.06 -11.20
CA VAL A 204 -12.76 11.08 -11.59
C VAL A 204 -13.25 9.68 -11.26
N ALA A 205 -13.59 8.89 -12.27
CA ALA A 205 -14.33 7.65 -12.08
C ALA A 205 -13.49 6.39 -12.28
N GLU A 206 -13.70 5.41 -11.41
CA GLU A 206 -13.32 4.02 -11.60
C GLU A 206 -14.56 3.31 -12.15
N LEU A 207 -14.45 2.75 -13.36
CA LEU A 207 -15.58 2.19 -14.11
C LEU A 207 -15.76 0.69 -13.91
N LYS A 208 -15.03 0.06 -12.99
CA LYS A 208 -15.08 -1.36 -12.66
C LYS A 208 -15.02 -2.23 -13.90
N THR A 209 -13.81 -2.46 -14.38
CA THR A 209 -13.59 -3.19 -15.64
C THR A 209 -14.19 -4.60 -15.60
N GLN A 210 -14.21 -5.23 -14.41
CA GLN A 210 -14.57 -6.64 -14.22
C GLN A 210 -13.71 -7.57 -15.09
N ALA A 211 -12.45 -7.22 -15.35
CA ALA A 211 -11.53 -7.96 -16.22
C ALA A 211 -11.54 -9.47 -15.96
N SER A 212 -11.43 -9.86 -14.70
CA SER A 212 -11.44 -11.27 -14.27
C SER A 212 -12.70 -12.05 -14.62
N GLN A 213 -13.81 -11.37 -14.95
CA GLN A 213 -15.08 -11.97 -15.38
C GLN A 213 -15.25 -11.98 -16.91
N HIS A 214 -14.40 -11.24 -17.62
CA HIS A 214 -14.48 -11.00 -19.07
C HIS A 214 -13.18 -11.39 -19.79
N GLY A 215 -12.57 -12.50 -19.36
CA GLY A 215 -11.38 -13.06 -20.02
C GLY A 215 -10.14 -12.17 -19.92
N ASP A 216 -10.02 -11.40 -18.83
CA ASP A 216 -8.94 -10.46 -18.56
C ASP A 216 -8.84 -9.32 -19.61
N THR A 217 -9.99 -8.85 -20.11
CA THR A 217 -10.09 -7.72 -21.06
C THR A 217 -11.14 -6.70 -20.61
N LEU A 218 -11.08 -5.48 -21.17
CA LEU A 218 -12.12 -4.48 -20.96
C LEU A 218 -13.35 -4.77 -21.86
N ASP A 219 -14.49 -5.06 -21.24
CA ASP A 219 -15.77 -5.08 -21.96
C ASP A 219 -16.30 -3.66 -22.14
N THR A 220 -16.06 -3.08 -23.32
CA THR A 220 -16.48 -1.70 -23.63
C THR A 220 -17.99 -1.52 -23.55
N SER A 221 -18.79 -2.57 -23.79
CA SER A 221 -20.26 -2.47 -23.74
C SER A 221 -20.79 -2.10 -22.34
N LEU A 222 -20.02 -2.38 -21.29
CA LEU A 222 -20.36 -2.04 -19.91
C LEU A 222 -19.97 -0.61 -19.54
N VAL A 223 -19.02 0.00 -20.25
CA VAL A 223 -18.43 1.31 -19.91
C VAL A 223 -18.80 2.42 -20.89
N ASP A 224 -19.08 2.11 -22.17
CA ASP A 224 -19.50 3.06 -23.20
C ASP A 224 -20.66 3.98 -22.77
N PRO A 225 -21.71 3.49 -22.06
CA PRO A 225 -22.79 4.37 -21.58
C PRO A 225 -22.34 5.48 -20.64
N TYR A 226 -21.14 5.38 -20.04
CA TYR A 226 -20.60 6.31 -19.04
C TYR A 226 -19.60 7.32 -19.60
N ALA A 227 -19.19 7.22 -20.87
CA ALA A 227 -18.21 8.13 -21.48
C ALA A 227 -18.60 9.63 -21.33
N GLY A 228 -19.90 9.92 -21.30
CA GLY A 228 -20.45 11.26 -21.12
C GLY A 228 -20.63 11.72 -19.66
N SER A 229 -20.37 10.88 -18.65
CA SER A 229 -20.73 11.16 -17.25
C SER A 229 -19.60 11.72 -16.40
N PHE A 230 -18.34 11.53 -16.82
CA PHE A 230 -17.15 11.84 -16.01
C PHE A 230 -16.17 12.74 -16.76
N ASP A 231 -15.24 13.32 -16.00
CA ASP A 231 -14.24 14.28 -16.51
C ASP A 231 -12.83 13.67 -16.57
N ALA A 232 -12.62 12.55 -15.86
CA ALA A 232 -11.43 11.71 -15.97
C ALA A 232 -11.73 10.28 -15.54
N LEU A 233 -10.86 9.36 -15.93
CA LEU A 233 -10.90 7.94 -15.58
C LEU A 233 -9.69 7.57 -14.72
N TRP A 234 -9.87 6.73 -13.70
CA TRP A 234 -8.76 6.11 -12.98
C TRP A 234 -8.95 4.59 -12.88
N LEU A 235 -7.87 3.89 -12.56
CA LEU A 235 -7.85 2.44 -12.50
C LEU A 235 -7.69 1.93 -11.05
N PHE A 236 -8.50 0.94 -10.69
CA PHE A 236 -8.36 0.15 -9.47
C PHE A 236 -8.58 -1.30 -9.86
N GLU A 237 -7.53 -1.99 -10.30
CA GLU A 237 -7.66 -3.29 -10.96
C GLU A 237 -6.47 -4.20 -10.68
N ASP A 238 -6.72 -5.39 -10.12
CA ASP A 238 -5.68 -6.38 -9.81
C ASP A 238 -5.15 -7.09 -11.08
N LYS A 239 -5.83 -6.90 -12.22
CA LYS A 239 -5.45 -7.26 -13.59
C LYS A 239 -4.92 -6.10 -14.44
N GLU A 240 -4.24 -5.14 -13.81
CA GLU A 240 -3.70 -3.96 -14.49
C GLU A 240 -2.83 -4.33 -15.71
N THR A 241 -1.98 -5.35 -15.59
CA THR A 241 -1.07 -5.77 -16.68
C THR A 241 -1.85 -6.14 -17.95
N GLU A 242 -3.03 -6.72 -17.79
CA GLU A 242 -3.88 -7.18 -18.87
C GLU A 242 -4.74 -6.05 -19.47
N VAL A 243 -5.29 -5.16 -18.64
CA VAL A 243 -6.30 -4.19 -19.11
C VAL A 243 -5.82 -2.75 -19.30
N LEU A 244 -4.63 -2.37 -18.82
CA LEU A 244 -4.18 -0.98 -18.86
C LEU A 244 -4.24 -0.39 -20.27
N HIS A 245 -3.76 -1.13 -21.28
CA HIS A 245 -3.77 -0.67 -22.66
C HIS A 245 -5.18 -0.42 -23.19
N ASP A 246 -6.12 -1.32 -22.90
CA ASP A 246 -7.51 -1.21 -23.36
C ASP A 246 -8.21 -0.02 -22.69
N VAL A 247 -7.99 0.16 -21.38
CA VAL A 247 -8.52 1.27 -20.59
C VAL A 247 -8.01 2.62 -21.10
N VAL A 248 -6.70 2.74 -21.36
CA VAL A 248 -6.09 3.97 -21.88
C VAL A 248 -6.58 4.26 -23.30
N SER A 249 -6.69 3.22 -24.15
CA SER A 249 -7.21 3.36 -25.51
C SER A 249 -8.67 3.81 -25.53
N TRP A 250 -9.50 3.23 -24.65
CA TRP A 250 -10.90 3.62 -24.49
C TRP A 250 -11.02 5.07 -24.00
N ALA A 251 -10.24 5.46 -22.98
CA ALA A 251 -10.24 6.83 -22.48
C ALA A 251 -9.86 7.84 -23.58
N ALA A 252 -8.82 7.54 -24.37
CA ALA A 252 -8.40 8.36 -25.50
C ALA A 252 -9.48 8.47 -26.60
N ALA A 253 -10.17 7.37 -26.92
CA ALA A 253 -11.25 7.36 -27.92
C ALA A 253 -12.47 8.20 -27.51
N HIS A 254 -12.61 8.50 -26.23
CA HIS A 254 -13.69 9.30 -25.65
C HIS A 254 -13.24 10.68 -25.14
N ASP A 255 -12.02 11.13 -25.49
CA ASP A 255 -11.43 12.40 -25.04
C ASP A 255 -11.42 12.55 -23.50
N LEU A 256 -11.25 11.44 -22.78
CA LEU A 256 -11.18 11.40 -21.32
C LEU A 256 -9.73 11.33 -20.83
N PRO A 257 -9.28 12.27 -19.99
CA PRO A 257 -8.03 12.13 -19.25
C PRO A 257 -7.95 10.84 -18.43
N PHE A 258 -6.81 10.15 -18.52
CA PHE A 258 -6.49 9.01 -17.67
C PHE A 258 -5.67 9.47 -16.45
N ALA A 259 -6.21 9.29 -15.24
CA ALA A 259 -5.62 9.69 -13.96
C ALA A 259 -4.83 8.56 -13.26
N GLY A 260 -4.43 7.55 -14.03
CA GLY A 260 -3.59 6.46 -13.56
C GLY A 260 -4.28 5.50 -12.58
N GLY A 261 -3.49 4.61 -12.00
CA GLY A 261 -3.96 3.71 -10.95
C GLY A 261 -3.24 2.37 -10.98
N SER A 262 -2.42 2.09 -9.97
CA SER A 262 -1.65 0.86 -9.90
C SER A 262 -1.52 0.26 -8.52
N LEU A 263 -1.46 -1.07 -8.48
CA LEU A 263 -1.23 -1.87 -7.27
C LEU A 263 0.20 -2.44 -7.24
N PRO A 264 0.86 -2.51 -6.06
CA PRO A 264 2.17 -3.14 -5.90
C PRO A 264 2.11 -4.68 -5.80
N GLY A 265 0.92 -5.26 -5.96
CA GLY A 265 0.56 -6.63 -5.61
C GLY A 265 -0.78 -6.62 -4.89
N TYR A 266 -1.36 -7.79 -4.67
CA TYR A 266 -2.66 -7.94 -4.01
C TYR A 266 -2.70 -9.26 -3.25
N ASP A 267 -3.12 -9.24 -1.99
CA ASP A 267 -3.34 -10.45 -1.21
C ASP A 267 -4.45 -10.22 -0.20
N ARG A 268 -5.63 -10.76 -0.48
CA ARG A 268 -6.71 -10.84 0.50
C ARG A 268 -6.74 -12.24 1.08
N GLN A 269 -6.22 -12.43 2.29
CA GLN A 269 -5.94 -13.71 2.96
C GLN A 269 -7.22 -14.41 3.46
N THR A 270 -8.14 -14.67 2.53
CA THR A 270 -9.31 -15.52 2.72
C THR A 270 -9.28 -16.63 1.66
N ALA A 271 -9.99 -17.73 1.91
CA ALA A 271 -10.03 -18.88 0.99
C ALA A 271 -10.51 -18.52 -0.43
N HIS A 272 -11.22 -17.40 -0.60
CA HIS A 272 -11.75 -16.92 -1.88
C HIS A 272 -11.22 -15.53 -2.28
N GLY A 273 -10.30 -14.95 -1.52
CA GLY A 273 -9.73 -13.64 -1.84
C GLY A 273 -8.77 -13.71 -3.02
N GLY A 274 -8.72 -12.65 -3.83
CA GLY A 274 -7.75 -12.54 -4.92
C GLY A 274 -6.31 -12.56 -4.42
N TYR A 275 -5.38 -12.92 -5.32
CA TYR A 275 -3.95 -12.92 -5.07
C TYR A 275 -3.17 -12.60 -6.34
N VAL A 276 -2.26 -11.63 -6.23
CA VAL A 276 -1.30 -11.23 -7.26
C VAL A 276 0.07 -11.12 -6.59
N ASP A 277 0.97 -12.05 -6.91
CA ASP A 277 2.33 -12.09 -6.38
C ASP A 277 3.08 -10.80 -6.76
N ALA A 278 3.56 -10.07 -5.76
CA ALA A 278 4.37 -8.86 -5.96
C ALA A 278 5.71 -9.13 -6.67
N ARG A 279 6.20 -10.38 -6.63
CA ARG A 279 7.51 -10.80 -7.19
C ARG A 279 8.65 -9.91 -6.69
N GLY A 280 8.72 -9.71 -5.37
CA GLY A 280 9.59 -8.70 -4.77
C GLY A 280 9.09 -7.30 -5.13
N THR A 281 9.93 -6.47 -5.76
CA THR A 281 9.52 -5.15 -6.27
C THR A 281 9.23 -5.16 -7.77
N GLU A 282 9.40 -6.29 -8.45
CA GLU A 282 9.31 -6.40 -9.91
C GLU A 282 7.95 -5.91 -10.44
N LEU A 283 6.84 -6.39 -9.87
CA LEU A 283 5.50 -6.01 -10.30
C LEU A 283 5.27 -4.51 -10.13
N TRP A 284 5.62 -3.96 -8.96
CA TRP A 284 5.41 -2.55 -8.65
C TRP A 284 6.20 -1.62 -9.58
N ARG A 285 7.48 -1.96 -9.85
CA ARG A 285 8.30 -1.21 -10.81
C ARG A 285 7.69 -1.24 -12.21
N ARG A 286 7.31 -2.44 -12.68
CA ARG A 286 6.71 -2.60 -14.02
C ARG A 286 5.41 -1.81 -14.15
N HIS A 287 4.54 -1.87 -13.15
CA HIS A 287 3.29 -1.11 -13.15
C HIS A 287 3.56 0.41 -13.18
N LEU A 288 4.45 0.92 -12.33
CA LEU A 288 4.82 2.35 -12.35
C LEU A 288 5.40 2.78 -13.71
N GLU A 289 6.29 1.98 -14.30
CA GLU A 289 6.87 2.25 -15.63
C GLU A 289 5.80 2.24 -16.73
N SER A 290 4.90 1.26 -16.73
CA SER A 290 3.78 1.17 -17.68
C SER A 290 2.80 2.32 -17.54
N GLN A 291 2.49 2.74 -16.31
CA GLN A 291 1.68 3.94 -16.07
C GLN A 291 2.36 5.17 -16.65
N LEU A 292 3.65 5.40 -16.42
CA LEU A 292 4.34 6.55 -17.00
C LEU A 292 4.32 6.53 -18.53
N ALA A 293 4.47 5.35 -19.13
CA ALA A 293 4.40 5.15 -20.58
C ALA A 293 3.00 5.39 -21.15
N ALA A 294 1.94 5.22 -20.36
CA ALA A 294 0.56 5.54 -20.73
C ALA A 294 0.26 7.06 -20.74
N HIS A 295 1.26 7.91 -20.44
CA HIS A 295 1.14 9.37 -20.41
C HIS A 295 -0.07 9.90 -19.62
N PRO A 296 -0.25 9.46 -18.36
CA PRO A 296 -1.42 9.79 -17.60
C PRO A 296 -1.38 11.27 -17.22
N ALA A 297 -2.58 11.81 -17.08
CA ALA A 297 -2.85 13.12 -16.55
C ALA A 297 -2.30 13.30 -15.12
N TRP A 298 -2.55 12.29 -14.29
CA TRP A 298 -2.11 12.14 -12.91
C TRP A 298 -1.60 10.73 -12.69
N LEU A 299 -0.68 10.55 -11.74
CA LEU A 299 -0.26 9.22 -11.32
C LEU A 299 -0.99 8.85 -10.02
N THR A 300 -1.52 7.63 -9.90
CA THR A 300 -2.28 7.22 -8.71
C THR A 300 -1.77 5.88 -8.17
N ALA A 301 -1.40 5.85 -6.89
CA ALA A 301 -1.07 4.63 -6.17
C ALA A 301 -2.30 4.02 -5.46
N VAL A 302 -2.50 2.73 -5.65
CA VAL A 302 -3.58 1.95 -5.04
C VAL A 302 -2.91 0.87 -4.19
N THR A 303 -2.89 0.96 -2.86
CA THR A 303 -3.45 2.00 -1.98
C THR A 303 -2.34 2.58 -1.11
N TRP A 304 -2.59 3.72 -0.48
CA TRP A 304 -1.71 4.26 0.54
C TRP A 304 -1.53 3.27 1.70
N ASN A 305 -2.63 2.74 2.25
CA ASN A 305 -2.62 2.10 3.57
C ASN A 305 -3.56 0.90 3.74
N ASP A 306 -4.04 0.26 2.67
CA ASP A 306 -4.87 -0.94 2.82
C ASP A 306 -4.01 -2.14 3.22
N ALA A 307 -4.12 -2.51 4.50
CA ALA A 307 -3.46 -3.68 5.09
C ALA A 307 -4.34 -4.95 5.02
N VAL A 308 -5.63 -4.83 4.68
CA VAL A 308 -6.52 -5.99 4.49
C VAL A 308 -6.18 -6.69 3.19
N GLU A 309 -5.90 -5.91 2.15
CA GLU A 309 -5.60 -6.40 0.79
C GLU A 309 -4.11 -6.39 0.46
N HIS A 310 -3.26 -5.97 1.42
CA HIS A 310 -1.79 -5.91 1.29
C HIS A 310 -1.29 -5.06 0.10
N THR A 311 -2.09 -4.06 -0.30
CA THR A 311 -1.82 -3.14 -1.41
C THR A 311 -1.11 -1.85 -0.97
N SER A 312 -0.83 -1.72 0.34
CA SER A 312 -0.19 -0.55 0.94
C SER A 312 1.15 -0.18 0.29
N VAL A 313 1.28 1.08 -0.14
CA VAL A 313 2.55 1.69 -0.59
C VAL A 313 3.19 2.56 0.50
N GLN A 314 2.46 2.90 1.56
CA GLN A 314 3.05 3.55 2.73
C GLN A 314 4.16 2.69 3.34
N PRO A 315 5.06 3.27 4.14
CA PRO A 315 6.04 2.49 4.86
C PRO A 315 5.39 1.48 5.84
N THR A 316 5.74 0.20 5.70
CA THR A 316 5.22 -0.89 6.56
C THR A 316 6.34 -1.70 7.20
N THR A 317 6.00 -2.47 8.23
CA THR A 317 6.95 -3.37 8.91
C THR A 317 7.49 -4.47 8.02
N ASP A 318 6.77 -4.81 6.94
CA ASP A 318 7.20 -5.82 5.98
C ASP A 318 8.02 -5.20 4.85
N TRP A 319 7.64 -4.02 4.36
CA TRP A 319 8.29 -3.40 3.19
C TRP A 319 9.31 -2.30 3.52
N GLY A 320 9.48 -1.94 4.79
CA GLY A 320 10.25 -0.76 5.17
C GLY A 320 9.69 0.46 4.46
N ARG A 321 10.55 1.26 3.83
CA ARG A 321 10.12 2.31 2.88
C ARG A 321 10.25 1.91 1.41
N THR A 322 10.54 0.65 1.08
CA THR A 322 10.86 0.22 -0.30
C THR A 322 9.82 0.67 -1.34
N ARG A 323 8.53 0.40 -1.08
CA ARG A 323 7.42 0.80 -1.98
C ARG A 323 7.26 2.32 -2.07
N ALA A 324 7.37 3.01 -0.93
CA ALA A 324 7.28 4.46 -0.83
C ALA A 324 8.43 5.18 -1.54
N ASP A 325 9.66 4.68 -1.43
CA ASP A 325 10.84 5.25 -2.08
C ASP A 325 10.80 4.99 -3.61
N LEU A 326 10.29 3.83 -4.06
CA LEU A 326 9.99 3.59 -5.49
C LEU A 326 8.93 4.55 -6.01
N LEU A 327 7.85 4.78 -5.25
CA LEU A 327 6.82 5.75 -5.62
C LEU A 327 7.40 7.18 -5.66
N ALA A 328 8.26 7.55 -4.71
CA ALA A 328 8.91 8.85 -4.68
C ALA A 328 9.79 9.07 -5.92
N HIS A 329 10.57 8.05 -6.30
CA HIS A 329 11.39 8.07 -7.50
C HIS A 329 10.55 8.33 -8.77
N HIS A 330 9.51 7.52 -8.99
CA HIS A 330 8.66 7.64 -10.19
C HIS A 330 7.80 8.90 -10.16
N SER A 331 7.43 9.39 -8.96
CA SER A 331 6.74 10.67 -8.79
C SER A 331 7.61 11.84 -9.26
N ALA A 332 8.90 11.83 -8.96
CA ALA A 332 9.83 12.85 -9.43
C ALA A 332 10.03 12.78 -10.95
N VAL A 333 10.18 11.57 -11.52
CA VAL A 333 10.22 11.35 -12.97
C VAL A 333 8.97 11.88 -13.65
N PHE A 334 7.79 11.49 -13.16
CA PHE A 334 6.50 11.96 -13.65
C PHE A 334 6.43 13.48 -13.68
N ARG A 335 6.79 14.14 -12.58
CA ARG A 335 6.74 15.60 -12.46
C ARG A 335 7.84 16.35 -13.20
N GLY A 336 8.87 15.65 -13.71
CA GLY A 336 10.09 16.30 -14.19
C GLY A 336 10.82 17.07 -13.08
N ALA A 337 10.70 16.62 -11.83
CA ALA A 337 11.32 17.23 -10.66
C ALA A 337 12.65 16.55 -10.32
N ALA A 338 13.55 17.28 -9.65
CA ALA A 338 14.74 16.68 -9.08
C ALA A 338 14.36 15.69 -7.96
N GLN A 339 15.18 14.65 -7.80
CA GLN A 339 15.05 13.72 -6.68
C GLN A 339 15.33 14.46 -5.36
N ALA A 340 14.64 14.06 -4.30
CA ALA A 340 14.72 14.75 -3.00
C ALA A 340 16.03 14.45 -2.25
N ASP A 341 16.69 13.33 -2.56
CA ASP A 341 17.97 12.93 -2.02
C ASP A 341 19.01 12.70 -3.13
N SER A 342 20.27 12.57 -2.72
CA SER A 342 21.43 12.43 -3.61
C SER A 342 22.21 11.15 -3.36
N GLU A 343 21.56 10.11 -2.81
CA GLU A 343 22.21 8.88 -2.39
C GLU A 343 21.71 7.68 -3.18
N ALA A 344 22.60 6.73 -3.45
CA ALA A 344 22.21 5.42 -3.98
C ALA A 344 21.81 4.51 -2.82
N ARG A 345 20.60 3.94 -2.89
CA ARG A 345 20.04 3.08 -1.84
C ARG A 345 19.85 1.67 -2.36
N ALA A 346 20.27 0.69 -1.56
CA ALA A 346 20.06 -0.72 -1.84
C ALA A 346 18.94 -1.29 -0.96
N TYR A 347 18.14 -2.20 -1.50
CA TYR A 347 17.07 -2.90 -0.79
C TYR A 347 17.20 -4.40 -1.02
N ALA A 348 16.92 -5.19 0.01
CA ALA A 348 16.84 -6.65 -0.09
C ALA A 348 15.39 -7.09 0.10
N SER A 349 14.79 -7.67 -0.94
CA SER A 349 13.45 -8.23 -0.91
C SER A 349 13.52 -9.75 -1.01
N SER A 350 12.85 -10.44 -0.09
CA SER A 350 12.82 -11.90 -0.02
C SER A 350 11.50 -12.41 0.54
N PRO A 351 11.04 -13.61 0.17
CA PRO A 351 9.78 -14.13 0.67
C PRO A 351 9.86 -14.39 2.18
N GLN A 352 8.73 -14.33 2.87
CA GLN A 352 8.67 -14.58 4.32
C GLN A 352 9.01 -16.04 4.66
N TYR A 353 8.73 -16.97 3.73
CA TYR A 353 9.06 -18.39 3.83
C TYR A 353 9.28 -19.00 2.43
N LEU A 354 9.84 -20.21 2.42
CA LEU A 354 10.03 -21.05 1.25
C LEU A 354 9.57 -22.48 1.57
N LEU A 355 8.94 -23.17 0.62
CA LEU A 355 8.76 -24.62 0.73
C LEU A 355 9.95 -25.34 0.09
N ALA A 356 10.50 -26.33 0.76
CA ALA A 356 11.64 -27.12 0.28
C ALA A 356 11.36 -27.67 -1.13
N GLY A 357 12.37 -27.63 -2.00
CA GLY A 357 12.24 -28.04 -3.41
C GLY A 357 11.57 -27.02 -4.34
N ARG A 358 10.97 -25.94 -3.82
CA ARG A 358 10.41 -24.86 -4.64
C ARG A 358 11.45 -23.80 -4.98
N GLU A 359 11.12 -23.01 -5.99
CA GLU A 359 11.94 -21.90 -6.44
C GLU A 359 11.93 -20.75 -5.42
N LEU A 360 13.14 -20.34 -5.01
CA LEU A 360 13.36 -19.15 -4.22
C LEU A 360 13.50 -17.95 -5.16
N LEU A 361 12.76 -16.87 -4.88
CA LEU A 361 12.89 -15.56 -5.54
C LEU A 361 13.43 -14.54 -4.53
N VAL A 362 14.65 -14.05 -4.74
CA VAL A 362 15.25 -12.98 -3.93
C VAL A 362 15.72 -11.87 -4.86
N GLU A 363 15.40 -10.63 -4.51
CA GLU A 363 15.77 -9.44 -5.27
C GLU A 363 16.66 -8.52 -4.42
N GLY A 364 17.74 -8.05 -5.04
CA GLY A 364 18.45 -6.86 -4.59
C GLY A 364 18.14 -5.72 -5.54
N LEU A 365 17.47 -4.69 -5.03
CA LEU A 365 17.09 -3.49 -5.78
C LEU A 365 18.06 -2.36 -5.46
N VAL A 366 18.36 -1.52 -6.45
CA VAL A 366 18.96 -0.21 -6.23
C VAL A 366 18.12 0.90 -6.84
N ILE A 367 17.93 1.97 -6.07
CA ILE A 367 17.47 3.28 -6.55
C ILE A 367 18.68 4.21 -6.49
N ASN A 368 19.21 4.62 -7.64
CA ASN A 368 20.45 5.40 -7.71
C ASN A 368 20.14 6.89 -7.87
N HIS A 369 20.10 7.66 -6.78
CA HIS A 369 20.10 9.13 -6.83
C HIS A 369 21.49 9.74 -6.64
N GLY A 370 22.54 8.91 -6.61
CA GLY A 370 23.92 9.36 -6.51
C GLY A 370 24.43 10.03 -7.79
N HIS A 371 25.74 10.29 -7.84
CA HIS A 371 26.37 11.00 -8.96
C HIS A 371 27.09 10.09 -9.97
N THR A 372 27.31 8.82 -9.62
CA THR A 372 28.06 7.86 -10.44
C THR A 372 27.23 6.62 -10.72
N ALA A 373 27.62 5.85 -11.73
CA ALA A 373 26.98 4.56 -11.98
C ALA A 373 27.30 3.58 -10.84
N VAL A 374 26.35 2.69 -10.56
CA VAL A 374 26.48 1.65 -9.53
C VAL A 374 25.92 0.33 -10.04
N ARG A 375 26.33 -0.77 -9.40
CA ARG A 375 25.73 -2.10 -9.59
C ARG A 375 25.17 -2.60 -8.26
N VAL A 376 24.16 -3.45 -8.33
CA VAL A 376 23.70 -4.20 -7.16
C VAL A 376 24.09 -5.67 -7.30
N ARG A 377 24.65 -6.23 -6.24
CA ARG A 377 24.93 -7.67 -6.11
C ARG A 377 24.04 -8.27 -5.05
N THR A 378 23.33 -9.33 -5.40
CA THR A 378 22.45 -10.08 -4.51
C THR A 378 23.04 -11.45 -4.25
N ARG A 379 23.21 -11.81 -2.98
CA ARG A 379 23.67 -13.14 -2.55
C ARG A 379 22.64 -13.76 -1.63
N VAL A 380 22.35 -15.04 -1.84
CA VAL A 380 21.60 -15.85 -0.88
C VAL A 380 22.60 -16.61 -0.03
N THR A 381 22.56 -16.41 1.28
CA THR A 381 23.49 -17.04 2.22
C THR A 381 22.76 -17.95 3.20
N SER A 382 23.37 -19.09 3.55
CA SER A 382 22.88 -19.94 4.65
C SER A 382 23.11 -19.28 6.01
N ALA A 383 22.51 -19.85 7.07
CA ALA A 383 22.74 -19.44 8.45
C ALA A 383 24.23 -19.42 8.86
N ALA A 384 25.05 -20.30 8.27
CA ALA A 384 26.50 -20.38 8.50
C ALA A 384 27.32 -19.40 7.64
N GLY A 385 26.66 -18.53 6.86
CA GLY A 385 27.31 -17.54 5.99
C GLY A 385 27.82 -18.07 4.65
N ARG A 386 27.52 -19.32 4.28
CA ARG A 386 27.89 -19.88 2.98
C ARG A 386 27.02 -19.26 1.89
N THR A 387 27.62 -18.72 0.84
CA THR A 387 26.87 -18.25 -0.36
C THR A 387 26.34 -19.47 -1.13
N LEU A 388 25.04 -19.50 -1.37
CA LEU A 388 24.33 -20.57 -2.06
C LEU A 388 24.00 -20.20 -3.51
N ALA A 389 23.73 -18.91 -3.75
CA ALA A 389 23.47 -18.34 -5.06
C ALA A 389 23.81 -16.85 -5.08
N GLU A 390 24.09 -16.32 -6.26
CA GLU A 390 24.45 -14.92 -6.47
C GLU A 390 23.95 -14.43 -7.83
N ALA A 391 23.60 -13.14 -7.89
CA ALA A 391 23.33 -12.39 -9.11
C ALA A 391 23.94 -10.99 -9.00
N VAL A 392 24.30 -10.39 -10.14
CA VAL A 392 24.79 -9.00 -10.24
C VAL A 392 24.03 -8.30 -11.36
N SER A 393 23.60 -7.07 -11.12
CA SER A 393 22.92 -6.27 -12.13
C SER A 393 23.88 -5.69 -13.15
N GLU A 394 23.34 -5.24 -14.28
CA GLU A 394 24.01 -4.27 -15.13
C GLU A 394 24.23 -2.94 -14.37
N PRO A 395 25.21 -2.11 -14.78
CA PRO A 395 25.37 -0.77 -14.22
C PRO A 395 24.12 0.08 -14.42
N VAL A 396 23.72 0.83 -13.39
CA VAL A 396 22.66 1.83 -13.47
C VAL A 396 23.24 3.23 -13.24
N ALA A 397 22.91 4.15 -14.14
CA ALA A 397 23.31 5.55 -14.04
C ALA A 397 22.56 6.29 -12.91
N ALA A 398 23.03 7.50 -12.59
CA ALA A 398 22.32 8.43 -11.72
C ALA A 398 20.89 8.69 -12.24
N GLY A 399 19.93 8.72 -11.33
CA GLY A 399 18.51 8.84 -11.63
C GLY A 399 17.85 7.55 -12.15
N GLY A 400 18.52 6.39 -12.08
CA GLY A 400 17.98 5.12 -12.56
C GLY A 400 17.67 4.12 -11.44
N VAL A 401 16.94 3.07 -11.82
CA VAL A 401 16.60 1.92 -10.96
C VAL A 401 17.02 0.63 -11.67
N THR A 402 17.60 -0.32 -10.94
CA THR A 402 17.87 -1.67 -11.47
C THR A 402 17.84 -2.71 -10.34
N ALA A 403 17.82 -3.99 -10.71
CA ALA A 403 17.78 -5.09 -9.76
C ALA A 403 18.70 -6.25 -10.16
N ALA A 404 19.16 -7.01 -9.18
CA ALA A 404 19.81 -8.30 -9.33
C ALA A 404 18.95 -9.37 -8.67
N VAL A 405 18.47 -10.33 -9.46
CA VAL A 405 17.50 -11.34 -9.02
C VAL A 405 18.14 -12.72 -8.97
N VAL A 406 17.94 -13.41 -7.85
CA VAL A 406 18.17 -14.85 -7.73
C VAL A 406 16.81 -15.53 -7.74
N GLU A 407 16.50 -16.19 -8.85
CA GLU A 407 15.30 -17.01 -9.03
C GLU A 407 15.74 -18.42 -9.43
N ARG A 408 15.72 -19.35 -8.46
CA ARG A 408 16.07 -20.78 -8.66
C ARG A 408 15.71 -21.65 -7.45
N THR A 409 15.53 -22.94 -7.69
CA THR A 409 15.50 -23.96 -6.63
C THR A 409 16.88 -24.11 -5.99
N LEU A 410 16.90 -24.12 -4.66
CA LEU A 410 18.10 -24.40 -3.85
C LEU A 410 17.92 -25.73 -3.10
N ASP A 411 19.01 -26.44 -2.87
CA ASP A 411 19.04 -27.65 -2.03
C ASP A 411 18.97 -27.23 -0.55
N LEU A 412 17.74 -27.06 -0.07
CA LEU A 412 17.37 -26.64 1.28
C LEU A 412 16.36 -27.62 1.88
N ARG A 413 16.38 -27.78 3.20
CA ARG A 413 15.49 -28.69 3.95
C ARG A 413 14.60 -27.93 4.92
N GLY A 414 13.46 -28.50 5.30
CA GLY A 414 12.62 -27.99 6.38
C GLY A 414 13.42 -27.72 7.66
N GLY A 415 13.14 -26.59 8.31
CA GLY A 415 13.83 -26.11 9.50
C GLY A 415 15.12 -25.33 9.23
N GLU A 416 15.62 -25.29 7.99
CA GLU A 416 16.70 -24.39 7.60
C GLU A 416 16.18 -22.95 7.40
N HIS A 417 17.11 -22.00 7.31
CA HIS A 417 16.80 -20.65 6.84
C HIS A 417 17.96 -20.08 6.03
N VAL A 418 17.60 -19.18 5.12
CA VAL A 418 18.54 -18.41 4.30
C VAL A 418 18.29 -16.91 4.48
N VAL A 419 19.26 -16.10 4.07
CA VAL A 419 19.16 -14.65 4.14
C VAL A 419 19.69 -14.03 2.86
N ALA A 420 18.97 -13.02 2.37
CA ALA A 420 19.42 -12.16 1.29
C ALA A 420 20.47 -11.16 1.80
N VAL A 421 21.62 -11.09 1.12
CA VAL A 421 22.65 -10.08 1.35
C VAL A 421 22.84 -9.30 0.07
N VAL A 422 22.56 -8.01 0.12
CA VAL A 422 22.62 -7.12 -1.03
C VAL A 422 23.74 -6.11 -0.82
N ASP A 423 24.67 -6.04 -1.77
CA ASP A 423 25.77 -5.08 -1.78
C ASP A 423 25.58 -4.09 -2.93
N LEU A 424 25.77 -2.81 -2.63
CA LEU A 424 25.90 -1.78 -3.65
C LEU A 424 27.38 -1.62 -4.00
N LEU A 425 27.70 -1.68 -5.29
CA LEU A 425 29.05 -1.64 -5.82
C LEU A 425 29.26 -0.41 -6.70
N ASP A 426 30.39 0.28 -6.54
CA ASP A 426 30.81 1.35 -7.44
C ASP A 426 31.37 0.80 -8.78
N GLU A 427 31.78 1.70 -9.67
CA GLU A 427 32.37 1.35 -10.97
C GLU A 427 33.64 0.49 -10.88
N LYS A 428 34.35 0.54 -9.75
CA LYS A 428 35.55 -0.26 -9.49
C LYS A 428 35.23 -1.60 -8.82
N GLY A 429 33.95 -1.88 -8.56
CA GLY A 429 33.48 -3.05 -7.84
C GLY A 429 33.68 -2.97 -6.32
N ALA A 430 34.04 -1.80 -5.78
CA ALA A 430 34.14 -1.61 -4.34
C ALA A 430 32.75 -1.42 -3.73
N ARG A 431 32.53 -2.05 -2.56
CA ARG A 431 31.27 -1.94 -1.84
C ARG A 431 31.12 -0.54 -1.23
N THR A 432 30.03 0.15 -1.54
CA THR A 432 29.70 1.48 -1.00
C THR A 432 28.60 1.41 0.06
N ALA A 433 27.68 0.47 -0.07
CA ALA A 433 26.62 0.21 0.91
C ALA A 433 26.24 -1.28 0.87
N GLY A 434 25.40 -1.72 1.80
CA GLY A 434 24.72 -3.00 1.67
C GLY A 434 23.75 -3.25 2.80
N VAL A 435 22.90 -4.24 2.60
CA VAL A 435 21.82 -4.60 3.50
C VAL A 435 21.72 -6.12 3.63
N ARG A 436 21.41 -6.56 4.84
CA ARG A 436 21.05 -7.95 5.13
C ARG A 436 19.53 -7.99 5.32
N GLY A 437 18.84 -8.76 4.49
CA GLY A 437 17.39 -8.92 4.53
C GLY A 437 16.89 -9.69 5.76
N ALA A 438 15.57 -9.81 5.86
CA ALA A 438 14.94 -10.69 6.83
C ALA A 438 15.23 -12.17 6.50
N PRO A 439 15.22 -13.08 7.49
CA PRO A 439 15.40 -14.49 7.22
C PRO A 439 14.21 -15.09 6.45
N VAL A 440 14.52 -15.91 5.45
CA VAL A 440 13.57 -16.80 4.77
C VAL A 440 13.67 -18.16 5.43
N VAL A 441 12.65 -18.53 6.20
CA VAL A 441 12.51 -19.86 6.78
C VAL A 441 12.06 -20.87 5.74
N VAL A 442 12.54 -22.12 5.87
CA VAL A 442 12.21 -23.20 4.95
C VAL A 442 11.32 -24.20 5.66
N TYR A 443 10.15 -24.48 5.08
CA TYR A 443 9.24 -25.53 5.51
C TYR A 443 9.38 -26.76 4.61
N ASP A 444 9.12 -27.94 5.16
CA ASP A 444 8.82 -29.10 4.33
C ASP A 444 7.42 -28.94 3.71
N GLU A 445 7.18 -29.54 2.54
CA GLU A 445 5.93 -29.36 1.79
C GLU A 445 4.67 -29.82 2.57
N ALA A 446 4.84 -30.82 3.44
CA ALA A 446 3.76 -31.37 4.28
C ALA A 446 3.72 -30.78 5.69
N ASP A 447 4.50 -29.73 5.98
CA ASP A 447 4.53 -29.12 7.31
C ASP A 447 3.19 -28.42 7.61
N PRO A 448 2.48 -28.77 8.71
CA PRO A 448 1.21 -28.14 9.06
C PRO A 448 1.34 -26.65 9.42
N ALA A 449 2.56 -26.15 9.61
CA ALA A 449 2.84 -24.74 9.85
C ALA A 449 2.88 -23.88 8.57
N VAL A 450 2.82 -24.50 7.39
CA VAL A 450 2.75 -23.76 6.11
C VAL A 450 1.48 -22.89 6.09
N PRO A 451 1.59 -21.58 5.81
CA PRO A 451 0.42 -20.72 5.69
C PRO A 451 -0.58 -21.22 4.63
N SER A 452 -1.87 -21.17 4.95
CA SER A 452 -2.97 -21.54 4.05
C SER A 452 -3.92 -20.36 3.86
N PRO A 453 -4.21 -19.92 2.62
CA PRO A 453 -3.65 -20.43 1.37
C PRO A 453 -2.14 -20.16 1.25
N ASP A 454 -1.44 -21.05 0.56
CA ASP A 454 0.00 -20.92 0.29
C ASP A 454 0.25 -19.76 -0.68
N ARG A 455 0.62 -18.61 -0.12
CA ARG A 455 0.82 -17.35 -0.84
C ARG A 455 2.15 -16.75 -0.46
N ARG A 456 2.94 -16.44 -1.48
CA ARG A 456 4.24 -15.81 -1.31
C ARG A 456 4.05 -14.34 -0.93
N ARG A 457 4.43 -14.01 0.30
CA ARG A 457 4.54 -12.65 0.83
C ARG A 457 6.01 -12.32 1.03
N TYR A 458 6.35 -11.04 1.15
CA TYR A 458 7.75 -10.60 1.18
C TYR A 458 8.06 -9.75 2.40
N TYR A 459 9.34 -9.77 2.76
CA TYR A 459 9.98 -8.70 3.50
C TYR A 459 10.87 -7.92 2.54
N SER A 460 10.99 -6.61 2.73
CA SER A 460 11.91 -5.75 2.02
C SER A 460 12.54 -4.73 2.95
N LEU A 461 13.88 -4.68 2.97
CA LEU A 461 14.63 -3.80 3.87
C LEU A 461 15.65 -2.96 3.11
N GLY A 462 15.67 -1.66 3.38
CA GLY A 462 16.63 -0.72 2.81
C GLY A 462 17.93 -0.59 3.64
N SER A 463 19.06 -0.34 2.97
CA SER A 463 20.38 -0.19 3.61
C SER A 463 20.48 0.92 4.65
N HIS A 464 19.61 1.91 4.58
CA HIS A 464 19.54 3.05 5.49
C HIS A 464 18.55 2.82 6.66
N GLU A 465 17.78 1.73 6.60
CA GLU A 465 16.71 1.39 7.53
C GLU A 465 17.02 0.13 8.34
N THR A 466 18.12 -0.55 8.10
CA THR A 466 18.46 -1.75 8.88
C THR A 466 19.36 -1.45 10.05
N THR A 467 19.18 -2.21 11.13
CA THR A 467 20.15 -2.30 12.23
C THR A 467 20.38 -3.76 12.60
N ASP A 468 21.52 -4.07 13.22
CA ASP A 468 21.77 -5.41 13.73
C ASP A 468 20.88 -5.68 14.95
N PHE A 469 20.21 -6.85 14.95
CA PHE A 469 19.33 -7.27 16.04
C PHE A 469 20.12 -7.42 17.34
N SER A 470 21.30 -8.03 17.30
CA SER A 470 22.10 -8.28 18.51
C SER A 470 22.59 -7.00 19.20
N GLY A 471 22.68 -5.90 18.45
CA GLY A 471 23.01 -4.58 18.97
C GLY A 471 21.84 -3.84 19.64
N VAL A 472 20.60 -4.27 19.43
CA VAL A 472 19.39 -3.58 19.94
C VAL A 472 18.50 -4.44 20.83
N ALA A 473 18.58 -5.77 20.68
CA ALA A 473 17.67 -6.70 21.33
C ALA A 473 18.30 -8.08 21.56
N ARG A 474 17.69 -8.84 22.48
CA ARG A 474 17.98 -10.23 22.77
C ARG A 474 16.69 -11.03 22.70
N LEU A 475 16.76 -12.20 22.07
CA LEU A 475 15.67 -13.19 22.07
C LEU A 475 16.00 -14.30 23.07
N GLU A 476 15.12 -14.50 24.04
CA GLU A 476 15.20 -15.52 25.08
C GLU A 476 14.19 -16.63 24.79
N ARG A 477 14.61 -17.89 24.97
CA ARG A 477 13.75 -19.06 24.76
C ARG A 477 13.13 -19.50 26.08
N GLY A 478 11.90 -20.00 26.02
CA GLY A 478 11.27 -20.71 27.13
C GLY A 478 11.92 -22.08 27.37
N GLU A 479 11.53 -22.74 28.47
CA GLU A 479 12.05 -24.07 28.85
C GLU A 479 11.43 -25.22 28.04
N GLY A 480 10.35 -24.97 27.30
CA GLY A 480 9.59 -25.98 26.54
C GLY A 480 10.01 -26.15 25.06
N PRO A 481 9.47 -27.17 24.37
CA PRO A 481 9.77 -27.46 22.96
C PRO A 481 9.04 -26.55 21.96
N GLY A 482 8.06 -25.77 22.43
CA GLY A 482 7.28 -24.83 21.63
C GLY A 482 7.61 -23.37 21.94
N PRO A 483 6.87 -22.42 21.35
CA PRO A 483 7.16 -20.99 21.47
C PRO A 483 6.77 -20.39 22.83
N SER A 484 6.02 -21.11 23.66
CA SER A 484 5.58 -20.63 24.98
C SER A 484 6.76 -20.25 25.87
N GLY A 485 6.68 -19.07 26.48
CA GLY A 485 7.74 -18.52 27.33
C GLY A 485 8.90 -17.86 26.59
N MET A 486 8.86 -17.78 25.25
CA MET A 486 9.79 -16.92 24.51
C MET A 486 9.56 -15.44 24.87
N HIS A 487 10.64 -14.67 24.92
CA HIS A 487 10.59 -13.25 25.25
C HIS A 487 11.68 -12.48 24.50
N VAL A 488 11.36 -11.27 24.05
CA VAL A 488 12.33 -10.34 23.45
C VAL A 488 12.57 -9.21 24.43
N THR A 489 13.83 -8.94 24.76
CA THR A 489 14.26 -7.78 25.56
C THR A 489 15.06 -6.82 24.70
N THR A 490 14.85 -5.52 24.85
CA THR A 490 15.65 -4.47 24.21
C THR A 490 16.40 -3.66 25.27
N THR A 491 17.51 -3.02 24.88
CA THR A 491 18.34 -2.24 25.81
C THR A 491 17.72 -0.89 26.21
N ARG A 492 16.85 -0.37 25.35
CA ARG A 492 16.07 0.87 25.53
C ARG A 492 14.68 0.67 24.95
N ALA A 493 13.75 1.54 25.33
CA ALA A 493 12.44 1.56 24.69
C ALA A 493 12.60 1.76 23.16
N VAL A 494 11.85 0.97 22.41
CA VAL A 494 11.81 1.01 20.95
C VAL A 494 10.38 1.27 20.50
N ARG A 495 10.22 1.80 19.28
CA ARG A 495 8.89 2.08 18.72
C ARG A 495 7.99 0.86 18.72
N SER A 496 8.50 -0.28 18.25
CA SER A 496 7.80 -1.55 18.41
C SER A 496 8.77 -2.72 18.55
N VAL A 497 8.37 -3.70 19.35
CA VAL A 497 9.02 -5.01 19.48
C VAL A 497 7.94 -6.08 19.40
N GLU A 498 8.20 -7.12 18.62
CA GLU A 498 7.22 -8.18 18.41
C GLU A 498 7.88 -9.55 18.26
N LEU A 499 7.05 -10.57 18.45
CA LEU A 499 7.29 -11.93 18.02
C LEU A 499 6.34 -12.26 16.87
N LEU A 500 6.86 -12.95 15.86
CA LEU A 500 6.12 -13.51 14.75
C LEU A 500 6.23 -15.03 14.83
N HIS A 501 5.12 -15.75 14.87
CA HIS A 501 5.06 -17.21 14.82
C HIS A 501 4.40 -17.68 13.53
N ASN A 502 5.13 -18.44 12.72
CA ASN A 502 4.67 -18.88 11.40
C ASN A 502 4.12 -17.70 10.56
N THR A 503 4.85 -16.57 10.56
CA THR A 503 4.49 -15.27 9.95
C THR A 503 3.38 -14.47 10.63
N TRP A 504 2.72 -14.99 11.67
CA TRP A 504 1.63 -14.28 12.35
C TRP A 504 2.11 -13.56 13.61
N PRO A 505 1.58 -12.38 13.94
CA PRO A 505 1.89 -11.70 15.20
C PRO A 505 1.57 -12.58 16.41
N ALA A 506 2.55 -12.75 17.29
CA ALA A 506 2.52 -13.63 18.45
C ALA A 506 3.00 -12.89 19.71
N GLY A 507 2.54 -11.64 19.85
CA GLY A 507 2.99 -10.68 20.86
C GLY A 507 3.55 -9.41 20.22
N LEU A 508 2.99 -8.25 20.57
CA LEU A 508 3.41 -6.93 20.10
C LEU A 508 3.39 -5.93 21.25
N ALA A 509 4.47 -5.19 21.44
CA ALA A 509 4.53 -4.06 22.34
C ALA A 509 5.04 -2.81 21.63
N LEU A 510 4.42 -1.66 21.93
CA LEU A 510 4.79 -0.34 21.40
C LEU A 510 5.44 0.50 22.48
N ASP A 511 6.43 1.31 22.11
CA ASP A 511 7.19 2.17 23.02
C ASP A 511 7.67 1.42 24.28
N ALA A 512 8.14 0.18 24.08
CA ALA A 512 8.40 -0.79 25.13
C ALA A 512 9.84 -1.33 25.08
N THR A 513 10.28 -1.94 26.19
CA THR A 513 11.61 -2.57 26.32
C THR A 513 11.58 -4.08 26.11
N GLY A 514 10.43 -4.64 25.73
CA GLY A 514 10.31 -6.07 25.50
C GLY A 514 8.87 -6.54 25.32
N VAL A 515 8.73 -7.81 24.95
CA VAL A 515 7.45 -8.48 24.73
C VAL A 515 7.61 -9.99 24.93
N GLY A 516 6.60 -10.62 25.53
CA GLY A 516 6.51 -12.07 25.65
C GLY A 516 5.71 -12.67 24.51
N TYR A 517 5.89 -13.97 24.29
CA TYR A 517 5.06 -14.72 23.35
C TYR A 517 3.60 -14.77 23.82
N GLU A 518 2.70 -14.47 22.91
CA GLU A 518 1.26 -14.66 23.00
C GLU A 518 0.81 -15.46 21.78
N ASP A 519 -0.19 -16.31 21.92
CA ASP A 519 -0.69 -17.04 20.76
C ASP A 519 -1.24 -16.06 19.70
N PRO A 520 -1.03 -16.34 18.40
CA PRO A 520 -1.59 -15.51 17.35
C PRO A 520 -3.09 -15.27 17.52
N PRO A 521 -3.58 -14.06 17.22
CA PRO A 521 -5.00 -13.76 17.35
C PRO A 521 -5.80 -14.63 16.39
N GLY A 522 -7.02 -15.03 16.77
CA GLY A 522 -7.87 -15.87 15.92
C GLY A 522 -8.36 -15.18 14.63
N SER A 523 -8.23 -13.85 14.55
CA SER A 523 -8.53 -13.08 13.34
C SER A 523 -7.73 -11.77 13.30
N ILE A 524 -7.50 -11.27 12.09
CA ILE A 524 -6.90 -9.95 11.84
C ILE A 524 -7.88 -9.00 11.15
N VAL A 525 -7.44 -7.76 10.94
CA VAL A 525 -8.17 -6.69 10.27
C VAL A 525 -8.80 -7.17 8.97
N GLY A 526 -10.06 -6.80 8.75
CA GLY A 526 -10.89 -7.31 7.66
C GLY A 526 -11.60 -8.63 7.97
N GLY A 527 -11.50 -9.15 9.20
CA GLY A 527 -12.16 -10.39 9.64
C GLY A 527 -11.52 -11.63 9.03
N GLN A 528 -10.22 -11.58 8.73
CA GLN A 528 -9.51 -12.69 8.11
C GLN A 528 -9.10 -13.67 9.21
N GLU A 529 -9.58 -14.91 9.12
CA GLU A 529 -9.31 -15.95 10.12
C GLU A 529 -7.85 -16.37 10.09
N VAL A 530 -7.27 -16.53 11.27
CA VAL A 530 -5.89 -16.97 11.45
C VAL A 530 -5.92 -18.29 12.22
N SER A 531 -5.21 -19.27 11.70
CA SER A 531 -4.97 -20.55 12.37
C SER A 531 -3.48 -20.85 12.33
N THR A 532 -2.91 -21.10 13.50
CA THR A 532 -1.49 -21.44 13.64
C THR A 532 -1.35 -22.68 14.51
N VAL A 533 -0.48 -23.60 14.09
CA VAL A 533 -0.07 -24.74 14.91
C VAL A 533 1.10 -24.35 15.82
N PRO A 534 1.30 -25.02 16.98
CA PRO A 534 2.41 -24.72 17.89
C PRO A 534 3.82 -25.00 17.33
N GLY A 535 3.92 -25.88 16.32
CA GLY A 535 5.18 -26.18 15.62
C GLY A 535 5.53 -25.13 14.56
N GLY A 536 6.72 -25.25 13.97
CA GLY A 536 7.18 -24.35 12.90
C GLY A 536 8.28 -23.40 13.37
N PHE A 537 8.09 -22.08 13.23
CA PHE A 537 9.13 -21.11 13.58
C PHE A 537 8.64 -19.89 14.35
N THR A 538 9.53 -19.28 15.12
CA THR A 538 9.34 -17.96 15.71
C THR A 538 10.50 -17.02 15.34
N ILE A 539 10.19 -15.78 14.99
CA ILE A 539 11.15 -14.72 14.68
C ILE A 539 10.77 -13.48 15.50
N ALA A 540 11.73 -12.85 16.15
CA ALA A 540 11.57 -11.52 16.71
C ALA A 540 11.86 -10.42 15.68
N ARG A 541 11.04 -9.36 15.67
CA ARG A 541 11.27 -8.14 14.92
C ARG A 541 11.25 -6.92 15.84
N VAL A 542 12.15 -5.99 15.60
CA VAL A 542 12.27 -4.72 16.34
C VAL A 542 12.26 -3.57 15.37
N VAL A 543 11.49 -2.53 15.69
CA VAL A 543 11.50 -1.23 15.01
C VAL A 543 11.90 -0.16 16.02
N THR A 544 13.02 0.50 15.76
CA THR A 544 13.53 1.60 16.60
C THR A 544 12.71 2.89 16.42
N HIS A 545 12.85 3.87 17.32
CA HIS A 545 12.19 5.17 17.16
C HIS A 545 12.63 5.91 15.90
N GLU A 546 13.89 5.68 15.47
CA GLU A 546 14.46 6.21 14.24
C GLU A 546 13.93 5.50 12.97
N GLY A 547 13.05 4.50 13.11
CA GLY A 547 12.45 3.76 12.00
C GLY A 547 13.30 2.63 11.46
N ARG A 548 14.42 2.29 12.13
CA ARG A 548 15.25 1.15 11.73
C ARG A 548 14.66 -0.17 12.17
N ILE A 549 14.70 -1.17 11.28
CA ILE A 549 14.14 -2.52 11.45
C ILE A 549 15.27 -3.53 11.66
N ALA A 550 15.06 -4.49 12.56
CA ALA A 550 15.94 -5.62 12.79
C ALA A 550 15.15 -6.91 13.00
N TYR A 551 15.72 -8.03 12.53
CA TYR A 551 15.17 -9.37 12.70
C TYR A 551 16.17 -10.27 13.43
N SER A 552 15.68 -11.06 14.38
CA SER A 552 16.45 -12.15 14.98
C SER A 552 16.67 -13.31 13.99
N ALA A 553 17.57 -14.23 14.34
CA ALA A 553 17.60 -15.55 13.70
C ALA A 553 16.32 -16.35 14.07
N PRO A 554 15.73 -17.10 13.13
CA PRO A 554 14.55 -17.92 13.43
C PRO A 554 14.85 -18.98 14.49
N VAL A 555 13.87 -19.23 15.37
CA VAL A 555 13.84 -20.36 16.29
C VAL A 555 12.86 -21.38 15.73
N HIS A 556 13.35 -22.57 15.41
CA HIS A 556 12.52 -23.67 14.93
C HIS A 556 11.99 -24.50 16.12
N HIS A 557 10.70 -24.80 16.07
CA HIS A 557 9.95 -25.61 17.03
C HIS A 557 9.51 -26.88 16.33
N GLY A 558 9.92 -28.03 16.85
CA GLY A 558 9.48 -29.31 16.29
C GLY A 558 7.96 -29.46 16.40
N ALA A 559 7.35 -30.26 15.53
CA ALA A 559 5.96 -30.67 15.71
C ALA A 559 5.84 -31.33 17.09
N SER A 560 5.06 -30.74 17.99
CA SER A 560 4.74 -31.35 19.26
C SER A 560 4.08 -32.69 18.97
N GLY A 561 4.79 -33.79 19.27
CA GLY A 561 4.24 -35.14 19.18
C GLY A 561 2.97 -35.23 20.03
N GLY A 562 1.91 -35.78 19.45
CA GLY A 562 0.64 -36.02 20.14
C GLY A 562 0.75 -37.01 21.29
#